data_AF-A0A382IYC9-F1
#
_entry.id   AF-A0A382IYC9-F1
#
_cell.length_a   1.000
_cell.length_b   1.000
_cell.length_c   1.000
_cell.angle_alpha   90.00
_cell.angle_beta   90.00
_cell.angle_gamma   90.00
#
_symmetry.space_group_name_H-M   'P 1'
#
loop_
_entity.id
_entity.type
_entity.pdbx_description
1 polymer ?
#
loop_
_entity_poly.entity_id
_entity_poly.type
_entity_poly.pdbx_seq_one_letter_code
_entity_poly.pdbx_strand_id
1 'polypeptide(L)'
;VALAFELDRYEESGIRTLTPHDKGYPTRLRERLGNRAPAVLHVAGDPALLAGPSVGIVGSREVSDDGAEVAVSIARRTVQGGRSVLSGAAWGVDHLAMNEAWDSGGRMVGVLAGSLTRVLRQTDVRSGIMNGSTAMVTPYDPEAQFSVGNAMGRNKIVYALSSLTV
;
A
#
# COMPACT_ATOMS: atom_id res chain seq x y z
N VAL A 1 -21.64 -6.52 18.30
CA VAL A 1 -22.00 -7.77 17.61
C VAL A 1 -21.74 -7.65 16.11
N ALA A 2 -22.37 -6.72 15.38
CA ALA A 2 -22.14 -6.55 13.94
C ALA A 2 -20.67 -6.28 13.53
N LEU A 3 -19.96 -5.37 14.23
CA LEU A 3 -18.56 -5.06 13.89
C LEU A 3 -17.61 -6.25 14.06
N ALA A 4 -17.79 -7.06 15.11
CA ALA A 4 -16.95 -8.23 15.35
C ALA A 4 -17.08 -9.23 14.19
N PHE A 5 -18.32 -9.51 13.76
CA PHE A 5 -18.57 -10.39 12.61
C PHE A 5 -17.96 -9.87 11.30
N GLU A 6 -17.97 -8.55 11.06
CA GLU A 6 -17.31 -7.98 9.89
C GLU A 6 -15.79 -8.14 9.95
N LEU A 7 -15.18 -7.94 11.13
CA LEU A 7 -13.75 -8.14 11.33
C LEU A 7 -13.36 -9.62 11.13
N ASP A 8 -14.15 -10.55 11.65
CA ASP A 8 -13.95 -11.98 11.45
C ASP A 8 -14.04 -12.34 9.96
N ARG A 9 -15.04 -11.80 9.23
CA ARG A 9 -15.17 -11.99 7.77
C ARG A 9 -13.96 -11.47 7.01
N TYR A 10 -13.43 -10.31 7.40
CA TYR A 10 -12.21 -9.76 6.80
C TYR A 10 -11.00 -10.62 7.09
N GLU A 11 -10.85 -11.13 8.30
CA GLU A 11 -9.75 -12.02 8.68
C GLU A 11 -9.79 -13.34 7.90
N GLU A 12 -10.97 -13.96 7.76
CA GLU A 12 -11.19 -15.14 6.91
C GLU A 12 -10.84 -14.87 5.43
N SER A 13 -10.98 -13.62 4.99
CA SER A 13 -10.62 -13.16 3.64
C SER A 13 -9.14 -12.77 3.50
N GLY A 14 -8.32 -12.97 4.55
CA GLY A 14 -6.90 -12.62 4.57
C GLY A 14 -6.60 -11.14 4.80
N ILE A 15 -7.57 -10.38 5.31
CA ILE A 15 -7.45 -8.96 5.64
C ILE A 15 -7.37 -8.81 7.15
N ARG A 16 -6.21 -8.41 7.65
CA ARG A 16 -6.01 -8.08 9.06
C ARG A 16 -6.41 -6.63 9.33
N THR A 17 -7.15 -6.41 10.40
CA THR A 17 -7.50 -5.07 10.86
C THR A 17 -6.61 -4.69 12.03
N LEU A 18 -5.85 -3.61 11.90
CA LEU A 18 -4.85 -3.18 12.88
C LEU A 18 -5.21 -1.80 13.43
N THR A 19 -4.96 -1.62 14.72
CA THR A 19 -5.07 -0.37 15.45
C THR A 19 -3.69 0.09 15.95
N PRO A 20 -3.51 1.36 16.34
CA PRO A 20 -2.25 1.85 16.91
C PRO A 20 -1.69 1.08 18.12
N HIS A 21 -2.50 0.21 18.75
CA HIS A 21 -2.14 -0.63 19.89
C HIS A 21 -1.67 -2.04 19.48
N ASP A 22 -1.86 -2.43 18.22
CA ASP A 22 -1.44 -3.73 17.71
C ASP A 22 0.03 -3.72 17.30
N LYS A 23 0.74 -4.83 17.57
CA LYS A 23 2.17 -4.97 17.24
C LYS A 23 2.47 -4.81 15.73
N GLY A 24 1.51 -5.14 14.87
CA GLY A 24 1.64 -5.02 13.42
C GLY A 24 1.41 -3.60 12.88
N TYR A 25 0.93 -2.66 13.71
CA TYR A 25 0.63 -1.31 13.25
C TYR A 25 1.93 -0.51 13.04
N PRO A 26 2.14 0.13 11.88
CA PRO A 26 3.40 0.80 11.58
C PRO A 26 3.66 1.97 12.53
N THR A 27 4.72 1.87 13.34
CA THR A 27 5.07 2.92 14.32
C THR A 27 5.31 4.28 13.65
N ARG A 28 5.89 4.29 12.44
CA ARG A 28 6.11 5.51 11.64
C ARG A 28 4.84 6.31 11.38
N LEU A 29 3.67 5.67 11.24
CA LEU A 29 2.41 6.39 11.07
C LEU A 29 2.06 7.20 12.30
N ARG A 30 2.21 6.62 13.50
CA ARG A 30 1.98 7.31 14.77
C ARG A 30 2.97 8.46 14.97
N GLU A 31 4.25 8.19 14.74
CA GLU A 31 5.31 9.19 14.93
C GLU A 31 5.17 10.39 13.99
N ARG A 32 4.85 10.16 12.71
CA ARG A 32 4.82 11.23 11.70
C ARG A 32 3.47 11.92 11.55
N LEU A 33 2.36 11.22 11.81
CA LEU A 33 1.02 11.79 11.66
C LEU A 33 0.38 12.19 12.98
N GLY A 34 0.85 11.67 14.13
CA GLY A 34 0.27 11.91 15.44
C GLY A 34 -1.23 11.58 15.43
N ASN A 35 -2.06 12.54 15.86
CA ASN A 35 -3.52 12.41 15.87
C ASN A 35 -4.16 12.25 14.47
N ARG A 36 -3.40 12.46 13.39
CA ARG A 36 -3.86 12.25 12.01
C ARG A 36 -3.60 10.83 11.51
N ALA A 37 -2.90 10.00 12.29
CA ALA A 37 -2.68 8.59 11.98
C ALA A 37 -4.04 7.86 11.96
N PRO A 38 -4.26 6.93 11.00
CA PRO A 38 -5.51 6.17 10.96
C PRO A 38 -5.74 5.37 12.26
N ALA A 39 -6.92 5.51 12.86
CA ALA A 39 -7.28 4.71 14.03
C ALA A 39 -7.41 3.21 13.70
N VAL A 40 -7.72 2.91 12.43
CA VAL A 40 -7.82 1.57 11.88
C VAL A 40 -7.05 1.53 10.55
N LEU A 41 -6.31 0.44 10.34
CA LEU A 41 -5.61 0.14 9.10
C LEU A 41 -5.89 -1.32 8.73
N HIS A 42 -6.51 -1.54 7.59
CA HIS A 42 -6.73 -2.88 7.04
C HIS A 42 -5.55 -3.25 6.15
N VAL A 43 -5.02 -4.47 6.32
CA VAL A 43 -3.81 -4.96 5.69
C VAL A 43 -4.03 -6.37 5.15
N ALA A 44 -3.80 -6.56 3.87
CA ALA A 44 -3.68 -7.87 3.25
C ALA A 44 -2.22 -8.10 2.84
N GLY A 45 -1.68 -9.27 3.16
CA GLY A 45 -0.23 -9.54 3.11
C GLY A 45 0.45 -9.41 4.47
N ASP A 46 1.77 -9.27 4.47
CA ASP A 46 2.59 -9.17 5.68
C ASP A 46 2.75 -7.70 6.15
N PRO A 47 2.20 -7.30 7.32
CA PRO A 47 2.40 -5.98 7.92
C PRO A 47 3.87 -5.61 8.15
N ALA A 48 4.78 -6.58 8.26
CA ALA A 48 6.21 -6.29 8.40
C ALA A 48 6.76 -5.48 7.20
N LEU A 49 6.16 -5.63 6.01
CA LEU A 49 6.50 -4.83 4.83
C LEU A 49 6.26 -3.32 5.01
N LEU A 50 5.34 -2.95 5.90
CA LEU A 50 5.00 -1.54 6.20
C LEU A 50 6.03 -0.86 7.11
N ALA A 51 6.79 -1.65 7.89
CA ALA A 51 7.79 -1.15 8.81
C ALA A 51 9.19 -1.02 8.17
N GLY A 52 9.41 -1.73 7.06
CA GLY A 52 10.70 -1.79 6.38
C GLY A 52 11.17 -0.47 5.75
N PRO A 53 12.42 -0.43 5.24
CA PRO A 53 12.89 0.66 4.40
C PRO A 53 12.12 0.67 3.08
N SER A 54 11.54 1.81 2.72
CA SER A 54 10.72 1.94 1.53
C SER A 54 10.90 3.30 0.86
N VAL A 55 10.67 3.35 -0.45
CA VAL A 55 10.60 4.60 -1.23
C VAL A 55 9.19 4.74 -1.76
N GLY A 56 8.58 5.88 -1.45
CA GLY A 56 7.32 6.30 -2.01
C GLY A 56 7.55 6.73 -3.45
N ILE A 57 6.86 6.14 -4.41
CA ILE A 57 6.92 6.59 -5.81
C ILE A 57 5.49 6.93 -6.19
N VAL A 58 5.21 8.22 -6.38
CA VAL A 58 3.87 8.70 -6.72
C VAL A 58 3.91 9.71 -7.85
N GLY A 59 2.83 9.83 -8.61
CA GLY A 59 2.78 10.85 -9.64
C GLY A 59 1.46 10.94 -10.39
N SER A 60 1.55 11.49 -11.60
CA SER A 60 0.40 11.70 -12.45
C SER A 60 -0.27 10.38 -12.86
N ARG A 61 -1.59 10.43 -13.01
CA ARG A 61 -2.39 9.36 -13.61
C ARG A 61 -2.22 9.29 -15.13
N GLU A 62 -1.91 10.44 -15.73
CA GLU A 62 -1.56 10.60 -17.14
C GLU A 62 -0.09 10.95 -17.20
N VAL A 63 0.74 9.94 -17.43
CA VAL A 63 2.20 10.06 -17.45
C VAL A 63 2.69 10.04 -18.89
N SER A 64 3.64 10.92 -19.23
CA SER A 64 4.34 10.88 -20.52
C SER A 64 5.26 9.68 -20.59
N ASP A 65 5.71 9.32 -21.79
CA ASP A 65 6.66 8.21 -21.99
C ASP A 65 7.96 8.43 -21.19
N ASP A 66 8.54 9.63 -21.28
CA ASP A 66 9.73 9.99 -20.47
C ASP A 66 9.47 9.86 -18.96
N GLY A 67 8.28 10.26 -18.50
CA GLY A 67 7.90 10.15 -17.09
C GLY A 67 7.72 8.68 -16.66
N ALA A 68 7.21 7.83 -17.56
CA ALA A 68 7.07 6.41 -17.34
C ALA A 68 8.44 5.73 -17.21
N GLU A 69 9.39 6.06 -18.10
CA GLU A 69 10.76 5.56 -18.03
C GLU A 69 11.44 5.95 -16.71
N VAL A 70 11.25 7.20 -16.27
CA VAL A 70 11.79 7.68 -14.99
C VAL A 70 11.17 6.91 -13.82
N ALA A 71 9.84 6.74 -13.79
CA ALA A 71 9.15 6.00 -12.73
C ALA A 71 9.65 4.55 -12.61
N VAL A 72 9.77 3.86 -13.75
CA VAL A 72 10.31 2.49 -13.85
C VAL A 72 11.77 2.46 -13.38
N SER A 73 12.62 3.37 -13.86
CA SER A 73 14.04 3.43 -13.46
C SER A 73 14.22 3.63 -11.95
N ILE A 74 13.41 4.50 -11.33
CA ILE A 74 13.44 4.74 -9.89
C ILE A 74 12.96 3.50 -9.11
N ALA A 75 11.89 2.85 -9.56
CA ALA A 75 11.38 1.63 -8.94
C ALA A 75 12.41 0.50 -8.98
N ARG A 76 13.05 0.29 -10.13
CA ARG A 76 14.12 -0.69 -10.31
C ARG A 76 15.30 -0.44 -9.36
N ARG A 77 15.78 0.80 -9.30
CA ARG A 77 16.88 1.19 -8.39
C ARG A 77 16.49 1.03 -6.92
N THR A 78 15.23 1.29 -6.58
CA THR A 78 14.69 1.08 -5.23
C THR A 78 14.79 -0.38 -4.83
N VAL A 79 14.34 -1.29 -5.70
CA VAL A 79 14.42 -2.74 -5.48
C VAL A 79 15.88 -3.22 -5.40
N GLN A 80 16.74 -2.78 -6.31
CA GLN A 80 18.17 -3.10 -6.29
C GLN A 80 18.86 -2.64 -5.00
N GLY A 81 18.40 -1.54 -4.41
CA GLY A 81 18.83 -1.05 -3.11
C GLY A 81 18.26 -1.81 -1.91
N GLY A 82 17.50 -2.90 -2.12
CA GLY A 82 16.90 -3.72 -1.07
C GLY A 82 15.72 -3.03 -0.34
N ARG A 83 15.10 -2.03 -0.96
CA ARG A 83 13.98 -1.26 -0.38
C ARG A 83 12.67 -1.65 -1.05
N SER A 84 11.57 -1.56 -0.30
CA SER A 84 10.23 -1.76 -0.86
C SER A 84 9.80 -0.53 -1.65
N VAL A 85 9.10 -0.74 -2.76
CA VAL A 85 8.36 0.34 -3.44
C VAL A 85 7.02 0.52 -2.74
N LEU A 86 6.69 1.75 -2.36
CA LEU A 86 5.43 2.09 -1.72
C LEU A 86 4.67 3.09 -2.59
N SER A 87 3.39 2.85 -2.86
CA SER A 87 2.66 3.69 -3.80
C SER A 87 1.14 3.72 -3.61
N GLY A 88 0.52 4.48 -4.50
CA GLY A 88 -0.89 4.67 -4.78
C GLY A 88 -1.74 3.46 -5.13
N ALA A 89 -1.14 2.50 -5.84
CA ALA A 89 -1.88 1.55 -6.67
C ALA A 89 -2.99 2.23 -7.54
N ALA A 90 -2.74 3.46 -7.98
CA ALA A 90 -3.57 4.13 -8.98
C ALA A 90 -2.98 3.91 -10.39
N TRP A 91 -3.71 4.33 -11.42
CA TRP A 91 -3.17 4.36 -12.78
C TRP A 91 -2.01 5.34 -12.93
N GLY A 92 -1.20 5.16 -13.97
CA GLY A 92 -0.04 6.00 -14.28
C GLY A 92 1.19 5.60 -13.48
N VAL A 93 1.88 6.58 -12.89
CA VAL A 93 3.16 6.40 -12.19
C VAL A 93 3.09 5.30 -11.13
N ASP A 94 2.01 5.27 -10.34
CA ASP A 94 1.87 4.34 -9.22
C ASP A 94 1.88 2.87 -9.69
N HIS A 95 1.11 2.57 -10.74
CA HIS A 95 1.03 1.24 -11.34
C HIS A 95 2.35 0.83 -12.00
N LEU A 96 3.00 1.75 -12.73
CA LEU A 96 4.30 1.49 -13.36
C LEU A 96 5.37 1.15 -12.32
N ALA A 97 5.43 1.92 -11.24
CA ALA A 97 6.40 1.71 -10.17
C ALA A 97 6.16 0.39 -9.43
N MET A 98 4.91 0.04 -9.14
CA MET A 98 4.55 -1.21 -8.48
C MET A 98 4.82 -2.43 -9.37
N ASN A 99 4.48 -2.36 -10.66
CA ASN A 99 4.74 -3.44 -11.60
C ASN A 99 6.24 -3.68 -11.80
N GLU A 100 7.03 -2.61 -11.96
CA GLU A 100 8.48 -2.76 -12.06
C GLU A 100 9.08 -3.34 -10.77
N ALA A 101 8.54 -2.98 -9.60
CA ALA A 101 8.98 -3.58 -8.34
C ALA A 101 8.71 -5.09 -8.30
N TRP A 102 7.55 -5.52 -8.81
CA TRP A 102 7.18 -6.91 -8.97
C TRP A 102 8.09 -7.66 -9.96
N ASP A 103 8.27 -7.10 -11.16
CA ASP A 103 9.07 -7.69 -12.23
C ASP A 103 10.55 -7.81 -11.86
N SER A 104 11.05 -6.88 -11.04
CA SER A 104 12.40 -6.94 -10.46
C SER A 104 12.54 -7.92 -9.27
N GLY A 105 11.48 -8.67 -8.92
CA GLY A 105 11.49 -9.59 -7.79
C GLY A 105 11.57 -8.91 -6.41
N GLY A 106 11.21 -7.62 -6.37
CA GLY A 106 11.23 -6.80 -5.18
C GLY A 106 9.98 -6.91 -4.32
N ARG A 107 9.91 -6.02 -3.33
CA ARG A 107 8.75 -5.90 -2.44
C ARG A 107 7.95 -4.66 -2.80
N MET A 108 6.62 -4.76 -2.77
CA MET A 108 5.74 -3.63 -3.00
C MET A 108 4.65 -3.49 -1.94
N VAL A 109 4.31 -2.23 -1.65
CA VAL A 109 3.22 -1.86 -0.75
C VAL A 109 2.28 -0.91 -1.49
N GLY A 110 1.06 -1.37 -1.76
CA GLY A 110 0.00 -0.53 -2.28
C GLY A 110 -0.86 -0.01 -1.15
N VAL A 111 -0.91 1.30 -0.96
CA VAL A 111 -1.94 1.90 -0.12
C VAL A 111 -3.16 2.14 -1.03
N LEU A 112 -4.40 1.95 -0.58
CA LEU A 112 -5.58 1.98 -1.45
C LEU A 112 -6.55 3.09 -1.05
N ALA A 113 -7.26 3.61 -2.05
CA ALA A 113 -8.34 4.59 -1.88
C ALA A 113 -9.73 4.00 -2.18
N GLY A 114 -9.77 2.78 -2.71
CA GLY A 114 -10.98 2.02 -3.01
C GLY A 114 -10.88 0.61 -2.46
N SER A 115 -11.71 -0.28 -2.97
CA SER A 115 -11.94 -1.61 -2.40
C SER A 115 -10.69 -2.50 -2.41
N LEU A 116 -10.22 -2.83 -1.21
CA LEU A 116 -9.19 -3.84 -0.96
C LEU A 116 -9.70 -5.23 -1.38
N THR A 117 -10.93 -5.58 -1.03
CA THR A 117 -11.53 -6.89 -1.38
C THR A 117 -11.58 -7.13 -2.89
N ARG A 118 -11.75 -6.09 -3.72
CA ARG A 118 -11.67 -6.19 -5.18
C ARG A 118 -10.23 -6.38 -5.67
N VAL A 119 -9.27 -5.62 -5.14
CA VAL A 119 -7.85 -5.72 -5.49
C VAL A 119 -7.31 -7.12 -5.17
N LEU A 120 -7.75 -7.72 -4.06
CA LEU A 120 -7.37 -9.09 -3.70
C LEU A 120 -7.90 -10.18 -4.63
N ARG A 121 -8.75 -9.87 -5.61
CA ARG A 121 -9.16 -10.83 -6.65
C ARG A 121 -8.16 -10.89 -7.80
N GLN A 122 -7.22 -9.95 -7.89
CA GLN A 122 -6.20 -9.91 -8.93
C GLN A 122 -5.12 -10.97 -8.64
N THR A 123 -4.83 -11.81 -9.64
CA THR A 123 -3.99 -13.00 -9.47
C THR A 123 -2.56 -12.68 -9.06
N ASP A 124 -1.98 -11.64 -9.65
CA ASP A 124 -0.68 -11.07 -9.34
C ASP A 124 -0.58 -10.60 -7.88
N VAL A 125 -1.56 -9.82 -7.42
CA VAL A 125 -1.62 -9.34 -6.03
C VAL A 125 -1.68 -10.50 -5.05
N ARG A 126 -2.55 -11.49 -5.30
CA ARG A 126 -2.64 -12.68 -4.42
C ARG A 126 -1.34 -13.48 -4.40
N SER A 127 -0.72 -13.67 -5.57
CA SER A 127 0.55 -14.41 -5.68
C SER A 127 1.64 -13.70 -4.89
N GLY A 128 1.67 -12.36 -4.94
CA GLY A 128 2.60 -11.55 -4.17
C GLY A 128 2.34 -11.52 -2.67
N ILE A 129 1.08 -11.63 -2.27
CA ILE A 129 0.75 -11.79 -0.85
C ILE A 129 1.22 -13.15 -0.36
N MET A 130 0.97 -14.22 -1.13
CA MET A 130 1.35 -15.59 -0.77
C MET A 130 2.87 -15.79 -0.70
N ASN A 131 3.63 -15.14 -1.58
CA ASN A 131 5.10 -15.21 -1.57
C ASN A 131 5.75 -14.23 -0.56
N GLY A 132 4.96 -13.38 0.11
CA GLY A 132 5.43 -12.41 1.10
C GLY A 132 6.10 -11.16 0.53
N SER A 133 5.97 -10.89 -0.78
CA SER A 133 6.56 -9.69 -1.41
C SER A 133 5.58 -8.52 -1.54
N THR A 134 4.28 -8.75 -1.36
CA THR A 134 3.25 -7.72 -1.54
C THR A 134 2.42 -7.52 -0.27
N ALA A 135 2.16 -6.25 0.06
CA ALA A 135 1.10 -5.87 0.98
C ALA A 135 0.18 -4.80 0.37
N MET A 136 -1.13 -4.97 0.54
CA MET A 136 -2.13 -3.97 0.16
C MET A 136 -2.83 -3.46 1.42
N VAL A 137 -2.92 -2.14 1.57
CA VAL A 137 -3.40 -1.52 2.80
C VAL A 137 -4.40 -0.41 2.55
N THR A 138 -5.38 -0.24 3.42
CA THR A 138 -6.33 0.88 3.34
C THR A 138 -6.71 1.36 4.74
N PRO A 139 -6.81 2.68 4.98
CA PRO A 139 -7.40 3.21 6.21
C PRO A 139 -8.93 3.26 6.18
N TYR A 140 -9.54 2.90 5.05
CA TYR A 140 -10.98 2.93 4.81
C TYR A 140 -11.54 1.52 4.86
N ASP A 141 -12.87 1.42 4.87
CA ASP A 141 -13.57 0.15 4.76
C ASP A 141 -12.98 -0.71 3.59
N PRO A 142 -12.65 -1.99 3.81
CA PRO A 142 -12.09 -2.88 2.78
C PRO A 142 -12.96 -3.02 1.52
N GLU A 143 -14.25 -2.74 1.61
CA GLU A 143 -15.21 -2.75 0.50
C GLU A 143 -15.56 -1.34 -0.01
N ALA A 144 -14.92 -0.29 0.52
CA ALA A 144 -15.17 1.09 0.13
C ALA A 144 -15.05 1.31 -1.37
N GLN A 145 -15.99 2.08 -1.93
CA GLN A 145 -15.87 2.56 -3.29
C GLN A 145 -14.77 3.63 -3.39
N PHE A 146 -14.19 3.76 -4.57
CA PHE A 146 -13.24 4.82 -4.85
C PHE A 146 -13.91 6.19 -4.69
N SER A 147 -13.24 7.11 -4.01
CA SER A 147 -13.59 8.53 -3.99
C SER A 147 -12.34 9.40 -4.08
N VAL A 148 -12.48 10.61 -4.64
CA VAL A 148 -11.37 11.58 -4.71
C VAL A 148 -10.92 11.97 -3.29
N GLY A 149 -11.86 12.12 -2.36
CA GLY A 149 -11.56 12.39 -0.95
C GLY A 149 -10.71 11.28 -0.33
N ASN A 150 -11.05 10.01 -0.57
CA ASN A 150 -10.24 8.88 -0.09
C ASN A 150 -8.85 8.88 -0.73
N ALA A 151 -8.75 9.16 -2.02
CA ALA A 151 -7.48 9.23 -2.74
C ALA A 151 -6.56 10.30 -2.14
N MET A 152 -7.05 11.53 -1.97
CA MET A 152 -6.30 12.62 -1.36
C MET A 152 -5.97 12.33 0.11
N GLY A 153 -6.95 11.88 0.89
CA GLY A 153 -6.81 11.61 2.31
C GLY A 153 -5.82 10.49 2.62
N ARG A 154 -5.66 9.54 1.70
CA ARG A 154 -4.72 8.44 1.86
C ARG A 154 -3.28 8.86 1.63
N ASN A 155 -2.99 9.84 0.76
CA ASN A 155 -1.60 10.17 0.36
C ASN A 155 -0.67 10.42 1.56
N LYS A 156 -1.19 11.00 2.65
CA LYS A 156 -0.44 11.15 3.91
C LYS A 156 0.14 9.85 4.45
N ILE A 157 -0.51 8.70 4.24
CA ILE A 157 -0.07 7.37 4.65
C ILE A 157 1.10 6.92 3.79
N VAL A 158 1.04 7.16 2.47
CA VAL A 158 2.16 6.87 1.56
C VAL A 158 3.39 7.62 2.03
N TYR A 159 3.27 8.93 2.25
CA TYR A 159 4.39 9.78 2.70
C TYR A 159 4.91 9.39 4.08
N ALA A 160 4.01 9.05 5.01
CA ALA A 160 4.40 8.68 6.37
C ALA A 160 5.10 7.32 6.44
N LEU A 161 4.67 6.32 5.65
CA LEU A 161 5.31 5.01 5.63
C LEU A 161 6.66 5.02 4.89
N SER A 162 6.78 5.86 3.87
CA SER A 162 7.98 5.95 3.03
C SER A 162 9.16 6.58 3.76
N SER A 163 10.37 6.09 3.53
CA SER A 163 11.59 6.74 4.04
C SER A 163 11.87 8.06 3.30
N LEU A 164 11.57 8.08 2.01
CA LEU A 164 11.62 9.20 1.08
C LEU A 164 10.46 9.01 0.09
N THR A 165 9.91 10.10 -0.44
CA THR A 165 8.96 10.04 -1.55
C THR A 165 9.52 10.82 -2.75
N VAL A 166 9.38 10.23 -3.93
CA VAL A 166 9.68 10.83 -5.23
C VAL A 166 8.37 10.98 -6.00
#